data_AF-A0A3G9GLZ0-F1
#
_entry.id   AF-A0A3G9GLZ0-F1
#
_cell.length_a   1.000
_cell.length_b   1.000
_cell.length_c   1.000
_cell.angle_alpha   90.00
_cell.angle_beta   90.00
_cell.angle_gamma   90.00
#
_symmetry.space_group_name_H-M   'P 1'
#
loop_
_entity.id
_entity.type
_entity.pdbx_description
1 polymer ?
#
loop_
_entity_poly.entity_id
_entity_poly.type
_entity_poly.pdbx_seq_one_letter_code
_entity_poly.pdbx_strand_id
1 'polypeptide(L)' 'MSFIGARVRCDICGTTGVIAMAGPRGTLGQNNIQGKTLALSNDLVLCRCPVHPRLIHDCQEWQVAI' A
#
# COMPACT_ATOMS: atom_id res chain seq x y z
N MET A 1 0.53 6.51 8.04
CA MET A 1 0.66 6.61 6.57
C MET A 1 1.61 5.53 6.07
N SER A 2 1.21 4.75 5.08
CA SER A 2 2.08 3.73 4.45
C SER A 2 2.41 4.12 3.02
N PHE A 3 3.54 3.61 2.54
CA PHE A 3 4.06 3.88 1.20
C PHE A 3 4.53 2.57 0.55
N ILE A 4 4.63 2.58 -0.77
CA ILE A 4 5.21 1.49 -1.55
C ILE A 4 6.66 1.27 -1.10
N GLY A 5 7.00 0.02 -0.84
CA GLY A 5 8.28 -0.39 -0.27
C GLY A 5 8.34 -0.35 1.27
N ALA A 6 7.27 0.07 1.95
CA ALA A 6 7.19 -0.04 3.40
C ALA A 6 7.12 -1.51 3.83
N ARG A 7 7.76 -1.83 4.96
CA ARG A 7 7.66 -3.15 5.60
C ARG A 7 6.33 -3.26 6.32
N VAL A 8 5.63 -4.37 6.12
CA VAL A 8 4.34 -4.68 6.76
C VAL A 8 4.35 -6.12 7.23
N ARG A 9 3.74 -6.39 8.39
CA ARG A 9 3.57 -7.77 8.85
C ARG A 9 2.31 -8.35 8.23
N CYS A 10 2.45 -9.47 7.53
CA CYS A 10 1.32 -10.19 6.96
C CYS A 10 0.54 -10.88 8.09
N ASP A 11 -0.75 -10.60 8.20
CA ASP A 11 -1.61 -11.24 9.20
C ASP A 11 -1.91 -12.71 8.85
N ILE A 12 -1.86 -13.06 7.56
CA ILE A 12 -2.13 -14.44 7.08
C ILE A 12 -0.98 -15.39 7.39
N CYS A 13 0.26 -15.02 7.06
CA CYS A 13 1.43 -15.90 7.24
C CYS A 13 2.36 -15.49 8.40
N GLY A 14 2.08 -14.38 9.09
CA GLY A 14 2.87 -13.89 10.23
C GLY A 14 4.25 -13.31 9.88
N THR A 15 4.68 -13.40 8.61
CA THR A 15 5.98 -12.94 8.16
C THR A 15 5.97 -11.46 7.79
N THR A 16 7.14 -10.82 7.88
CA THR A 16 7.33 -9.45 7.39
C THR A 16 7.46 -9.46 5.88
N GLY A 17 6.54 -8.77 5.21
CA GLY A 17 6.55 -8.50 3.78
C GLY A 17 6.79 -7.03 3.46
N VAL A 18 6.63 -6.70 2.19
CA VAL A 18 6.72 -5.32 1.69
C VAL A 18 5.48 -4.96 0.87
N ILE A 19 5.07 -3.70 0.94
CA ILE A 19 3.95 -3.21 0.15
C ILE A 19 4.42 -2.93 -1.28
N ALA A 20 3.73 -3.51 -2.26
CA ALA A 20 4.00 -3.33 -3.68
C ALA A 20 2.75 -2.81 -4.40
N MET A 21 3.00 -2.08 -5.48
CA MET A 21 1.93 -1.56 -6.33
C MET A 21 1.22 -2.71 -7.06
N ALA A 22 -0.12 -2.75 -7.03
CA ALA A 22 -0.92 -3.74 -7.75
C ALA A 22 -1.01 -3.50 -9.27
N GLY A 23 -0.33 -2.47 -9.79
CA GLY A 23 -0.30 -2.10 -11.21
C GLY A 23 0.39 -0.75 -11.47
N PRO A 24 0.57 -0.34 -12.74
CA PRO A 24 1.15 0.94 -13.09
C PRO A 24 0.22 2.07 -12.64
N ARG A 25 0.65 2.83 -11.64
CA ARG A 25 -0.02 4.06 -11.23
C ARG A 25 0.63 5.21 -11.99
N GLY A 26 -0.15 5.91 -12.80
CA GLY A 26 0.30 7.12 -13.47
C GLY A 26 0.93 8.08 -12.45
N THR A 27 2.01 8.75 -12.86
CA THR A 27 2.81 9.71 -12.10
C THR A 27 2.06 11.02 -11.76
N LEU A 28 0.75 10.96 -11.57
CA LEU A 28 -0.06 12.09 -11.15
C LEU A 28 0.25 12.34 -9.69
N GLY A 29 0.87 13.49 -9.40
CA GLY A 29 1.49 13.90 -8.13
C GLY A 29 0.61 13.90 -6.88
N GLN A 30 -0.58 13.30 -6.90
CA GLN A 30 -1.47 13.14 -5.76
C GLN A 30 -1.07 11.96 -4.85
N ASN A 31 -0.32 11.00 -5.37
CA ASN A 31 0.07 9.79 -4.63
C ASN A 31 1.54 9.82 -4.18
N ASN A 32 2.23 10.95 -4.27
CA ASN A 32 3.64 11.06 -3.91
C ASN A 32 3.81 12.04 -2.74
N ILE A 33 4.18 11.53 -1.57
CA ILE A 33 4.53 12.36 -0.42
C ILE A 33 6.04 12.19 -0.19
N GLN A 34 6.81 13.29 -0.26
CA GLN A 34 8.26 13.27 -0.05
C GLN A 34 9.03 12.25 -0.93
N GLY A 35 8.67 12.13 -2.21
CA GLY A 35 9.32 11.17 -3.12
C GLY A 35 8.90 9.72 -2.93
N LYS A 36 8.01 9.42 -1.98
CA LYS A 36 7.48 8.07 -1.73
C LYS A 36 6.06 7.96 -2.26
N THR A 37 5.82 6.92 -3.05
CA THR A 37 4.48 6.59 -3.52
C THR A 37 3.64 6.06 -2.37
N LEU A 38 2.48 6.64 -2.11
CA LEU A 38 1.52 6.19 -1.11
C LEU A 38 1.04 4.78 -1.42
N ALA A 39 0.93 3.99 -0.34
CA ALA A 39 0.24 2.70 -0.38
C ALA A 39 -1.26 2.96 -0.25
N LEU A 40 -2.02 2.46 -1.21
CA LEU A 40 -3.46 2.59 -1.29
C LEU A 40 -4.14 1.26 -0.96
N SER A 41 -5.42 1.34 -0.61
CA SER A 41 -6.30 0.16 -0.59
C SER A 41 -6.14 -0.59 -1.90
N ASN A 42 -6.11 -1.93 -1.83
CA ASN A 42 -5.96 -2.82 -2.97
C ASN A 42 -4.51 -2.99 -3.49
N ASP A 43 -3.51 -2.41 -2.84
CA ASP A 43 -2.09 -2.76 -3.08
C ASP A 43 -1.77 -4.20 -2.72
N LEU A 44 -0.60 -4.70 -3.15
CA LEU A 44 -0.17 -6.05 -2.80
C LEU A 44 0.78 -6.03 -1.61
N VAL A 45 0.64 -7.02 -0.74
CA VAL A 45 1.62 -7.32 0.30
C VAL A 45 2.47 -8.49 -0.16
N LEU A 46 3.67 -8.19 -0.65
CA LEU A 46 4.67 -9.20 -1.02
C LEU A 46 5.21 -9.84 0.25
N CYS A 47 4.62 -10.96 0.60
CA CYS A 47 4.99 -11.80 1.74
C CYS A 47 5.15 -13.26 1.26
N ARG A 48 5.29 -14.19 2.21
CA ARG A 48 5.52 -15.61 1.89
C ARG A 48 4.24 -16.38 1.54
N CYS A 49 3.10 -15.71 1.42
CA CYS A 49 1.85 -16.32 0.95
C CYS A 49 1.95 -16.67 -0.55
N PRO A 50 1.41 -17.83 -0.98
CA PRO A 50 1.37 -18.22 -2.40
C PRO A 50 0.47 -17.29 -3.22
N VAL A 51 -0.58 -16.76 -2.60
CA VAL A 51 -1.40 -15.67 -3.12
C VAL A 51 -1.14 -14.47 -2.21
N HIS A 52 -0.50 -13.44 -2.75
CA HIS A 52 -0.17 -12.25 -1.97
C HIS A 52 -1.47 -11.54 -1.54
N PRO A 53 -1.67 -11.30 -0.24
CA PRO A 53 -2.84 -10.59 0.23
C PRO A 53 -2.83 -9.16 -0.26
N ARG A 54 -4.04 -8.62 -0.42
CA ARG A 54 -4.22 -7.22 -0.74
C ARG A 54 -4.17 -6.39 0.52
N LEU A 55 -3.55 -5.24 0.38
CA LEU A 55 -3.46 -4.22 1.39
C LEU A 55 -4.87 -3.65 1.62
N ILE A 56 -5.44 -3.97 2.78
CA ILE A 56 -6.69 -3.38 3.24
C ILE A 56 -6.29 -2.13 4.02
N HIS A 57 -5.97 -1.06 3.29
CA HIS A 57 -5.81 0.24 3.90
C HIS A 57 -7.14 0.95 3.81
N ASP A 58 -7.78 1.21 4.94
CA ASP A 58 -8.75 2.29 5.01
C ASP A 58 -7.93 3.58 5.14
N CYS A 59 -7.82 4.32 4.05
CA CYS A 59 -7.40 5.72 4.12
C CYS A 59 -8.60 6.54 3.67
N GLN A 60 -9.75 6.40 4.36
CA GLN A 60 -10.80 7.41 4.29
C GLN A 60 -10.37 8.64 5.09
N GLU A 61 -9.38 9.39 4.60
CA GLU A 61 -9.19 10.75 5.11
C GLU A 61 -8.41 11.57 4.10
N TRP A 62 -9.15 12.05 3.09
CA TRP A 62 -9.25 13.47 2.77
C TRP A 62 -10.66 13.72 2.22
N GLN A 63 -11.67 13.70 3.10
CA GLN A 63 -12.83 14.54 2.81
C GLN A 63 -12.37 15.97 3.04
N VAL A 64 -12.08 16.69 1.96
CA VAL A 64 -12.12 18.15 2.00
C VAL A 64 -13.56 18.51 2.35
N ALA A 65 -13.83 18.74 3.63
CA ALA A 65 -15.01 19.45 4.04
C ALA A 65 -14.87 20.88 3.52
N ILE A 66 -15.82 21.26 2.67
CA ILE A 66 -16.02 22.58 2.08
C ILE A 66 -16.05 23.71 3.11
#